data_AF-A0A7U9N8G8-F1
#
_entry.id   AF-A0A7U9N8G8-F1
#
_cell.length_a   1.000
_cell.length_b   1.000
_cell.length_c   1.000
_cell.angle_alpha   90.00
_cell.angle_beta   90.00
_cell.angle_gamma   90.00
#
_symmetry.space_group_name_H-M   'P 1'
#
loop_
_entity.id
_entity.type
_entity.pdbx_description
1 polymer ?
#
loop_
_entity_poly.entity_id
_entity_poly.type
_entity_poly.pdbx_seq_one_letter_code
_entity_poly.pdbx_strand_id
1 'polypeptide(L)'
;MTKSDFLTELQRALNGRLGSAEAAPHVAYYQEYIEIEVRDGRAEEEVIGELGSPRLIAKNIADLADQKKQGNSYGEKALECGTQILKLGIKAGRRCAEFGLNAVDKAKIWFKKL
;
A
#
# COMPACT_ATOMS: atom_id res chain seq x y z
N MET A 1 26.34 2.58 -23.83
CA MET A 1 25.80 3.36 -22.69
C MET A 1 26.65 2.99 -21.51
N THR A 2 27.22 3.96 -20.80
CA THR A 2 27.99 3.68 -19.58
C THR A 2 27.06 3.48 -18.39
N LYS A 3 27.54 2.87 -17.29
CA LYS A 3 26.83 2.73 -16.01
C LYS A 3 26.34 4.08 -15.52
N SER A 4 27.20 5.10 -15.57
CA SER A 4 26.87 6.45 -15.14
C SER A 4 25.72 7.04 -15.96
N ASP A 5 25.73 6.86 -17.28
CA ASP A 5 24.64 7.31 -18.15
C ASP A 5 23.33 6.58 -17.85
N PHE A 6 23.41 5.25 -17.67
CA PHE A 6 22.25 4.41 -17.35
C PHE A 6 21.59 4.85 -16.05
N LEU A 7 22.37 4.99 -14.97
CA LEU A 7 21.87 5.38 -13.65
C LEU A 7 21.34 6.81 -13.66
N THR A 8 21.98 7.73 -14.40
CA THR A 8 21.51 9.12 -14.54
C THR A 8 20.16 9.18 -15.27
N GLU A 9 20.00 8.44 -16.37
CA GLU A 9 18.72 8.35 -17.09
C GLU A 9 17.63 7.70 -16.23
N LEU A 10 17.96 6.62 -15.51
CA LEU A 10 17.04 5.92 -14.60
C LEU A 10 16.57 6.85 -13.48
N GLN A 11 17.50 7.53 -12.81
CA GLN A 11 17.21 8.48 -11.74
C GLN A 11 16.33 9.63 -12.24
N ARG A 12 16.66 10.22 -13.41
CA ARG A 12 15.85 11.30 -13.99
C ARG A 12 14.42 10.83 -14.28
N ALA A 13 14.26 9.65 -14.86
CA ALA A 13 12.94 9.11 -15.20
C ALA A 13 12.11 8.77 -13.95
N LEU A 14 12.72 8.18 -12.93
CA LEU A 14 12.06 7.88 -11.66
C LEU A 14 11.70 9.15 -10.89
N ASN A 15 12.61 10.12 -10.81
CA ASN A 15 12.35 11.40 -10.12
C ASN A 15 11.14 12.14 -10.69
N GLY A 16 10.93 12.06 -12.01
CA GLY A 16 9.79 12.68 -12.68
C GLY A 16 8.42 12.08 -12.31
N ARG A 17 8.38 10.85 -11.77
CA ARG A 17 7.12 10.16 -11.44
C ARG A 17 6.93 9.88 -9.95
N LEU A 18 8.00 9.51 -9.24
CA LEU A 18 7.97 9.09 -7.83
C LEU A 18 8.51 10.16 -6.88
N GLY A 19 9.33 11.08 -7.39
CA GLY A 19 10.10 12.01 -6.57
C GLY A 19 11.39 11.40 -6.01
N SER A 20 12.31 12.27 -5.60
CA SER A 20 13.69 11.90 -5.26
C SER A 20 13.81 10.85 -4.15
N ALA A 21 13.00 10.98 -3.09
CA ALA A 21 13.07 10.08 -1.94
C ALA A 21 12.64 8.64 -2.28
N GLU A 22 11.58 8.48 -3.08
CA GLU A 22 11.07 7.17 -3.48
C GLU A 22 11.91 6.56 -4.62
N ALA A 23 12.56 7.40 -5.45
CA ALA A 23 13.46 6.96 -6.52
C ALA A 23 14.83 6.46 -6.04
N ALA A 24 15.42 7.09 -5.00
CA ALA A 24 16.75 6.79 -4.50
C ALA A 24 17.04 5.29 -4.25
N PRO A 25 16.19 4.52 -3.54
CA PRO A 25 16.46 3.10 -3.30
C PRO A 25 16.47 2.25 -4.58
N HIS A 26 15.65 2.60 -5.57
CA HIS A 26 15.65 1.90 -6.86
C HIS A 26 16.95 2.13 -7.62
N VAL A 27 17.45 3.36 -7.65
CA VAL A 27 18.72 3.68 -8.31
C VAL A 27 19.89 2.97 -7.61
N ALA A 28 19.90 2.98 -6.27
CA ALA A 28 20.91 2.29 -5.48
C ALA A 28 20.94 0.78 -5.78
N TYR A 29 19.78 0.14 -5.88
CA TYR A 29 19.67 -1.27 -6.22
C TYR A 29 20.33 -1.62 -7.56
N TYR A 30 20.05 -0.85 -8.62
CA TYR A 30 20.65 -1.11 -9.93
C TYR A 30 22.14 -0.79 -9.97
N GLN A 31 22.59 0.22 -9.21
CA GLN A 31 24.02 0.50 -9.08
C GLN A 31 24.74 -0.69 -8.45
N GLU A 32 24.23 -1.20 -7.33
CA GLU A 32 24.81 -2.34 -6.63
C GLU A 32 24.79 -3.60 -7.50
N TYR A 33 23.68 -3.86 -8.20
CA TYR A 33 23.58 -4.99 -9.12
C TYR A 33 24.66 -4.94 -10.20
N ILE A 34 24.81 -3.80 -10.90
CA ILE A 34 25.82 -3.66 -11.96
C ILE A 34 27.24 -3.84 -11.37
N GLU A 35 27.50 -3.30 -10.19
CA GLU A 35 28.80 -3.42 -9.52
C GLU A 35 29.13 -4.86 -9.12
N ILE A 36 28.15 -5.63 -8.69
CA ILE A 36 28.31 -7.05 -8.37
C ILE A 36 28.66 -7.84 -9.65
N GLU A 37 27.88 -7.67 -10.71
CA GLU A 37 28.09 -8.42 -11.96
C GLU A 37 29.43 -8.11 -12.62
N VAL A 38 29.85 -6.83 -12.59
CA VAL A 38 31.17 -6.42 -13.09
C VAL A 38 32.30 -7.00 -12.23
N ARG A 39 32.12 -7.03 -10.90
CA ARG A 39 33.09 -7.65 -9.99
C ARG A 39 33.20 -9.16 -10.21
N ASP A 40 32.12 -9.80 -10.62
CA ASP A 40 32.07 -11.22 -10.93
C ASP A 40 32.67 -11.55 -12.31
N GLY A 41 33.20 -10.55 -13.02
CA GLY A 41 34.02 -10.69 -14.23
C GLY A 41 33.27 -10.44 -15.53
N ARG A 42 32.01 -9.99 -15.47
CA ARG A 42 31.23 -9.62 -16.66
C ARG A 42 31.59 -8.24 -17.17
N ALA A 43 31.41 -8.01 -18.47
CA ALA A 43 31.59 -6.70 -19.06
C ALA A 43 30.43 -5.76 -18.68
N GLU A 44 30.74 -4.51 -18.34
CA GLU A 44 29.73 -3.51 -17.96
C GLU A 44 28.67 -3.33 -19.07
N GLU A 45 29.11 -3.26 -20.33
CA GLU A 45 28.23 -3.09 -21.48
C GLU A 45 27.28 -4.27 -21.70
N GLU A 46 27.72 -5.48 -21.35
CA GLU A 46 26.90 -6.70 -21.43
C GLU A 46 25.79 -6.66 -20.38
N VAL A 47 26.15 -6.37 -19.12
CA VAL A 47 25.20 -6.23 -18.01
C VAL A 47 24.15 -5.17 -18.32
N ILE A 48 24.59 -3.99 -18.78
CA ILE A 48 23.69 -2.89 -19.14
C ILE A 48 22.84 -3.25 -20.36
N GLY A 49 23.40 -3.95 -21.34
CA GLY A 49 22.68 -4.42 -22.52
C GLY A 49 21.53 -5.37 -22.17
N GLU A 50 21.76 -6.28 -21.21
CA GLU A 50 20.75 -7.20 -20.69
C GLU A 50 19.65 -6.50 -19.89
N LEU A 51 20.03 -5.52 -19.05
CA LEU A 51 19.05 -4.70 -18.33
C LEU A 51 18.15 -3.90 -19.29
N GLY A 52 18.69 -3.49 -20.43
CA GLY A 52 17.96 -2.80 -21.48
C GLY A 52 17.74 -1.31 -21.18
N SER A 53 16.56 -0.78 -21.51
CA SER A 53 16.31 0.66 -21.44
C SER A 53 16.02 1.14 -20.01
N PRO A 54 16.80 2.08 -19.45
CA PRO A 54 16.54 2.62 -18.11
C PRO A 54 15.17 3.29 -17.99
N ARG A 55 14.64 3.86 -19.08
CA ARG A 55 13.32 4.50 -19.11
C ARG A 55 12.18 3.50 -18.99
N LEU A 56 12.33 2.32 -19.59
CA LEU A 56 11.31 1.27 -19.51
C LEU A 56 11.26 0.67 -18.10
N ILE A 57 12.43 0.46 -17.50
CA ILE A 57 12.55 0.05 -16.09
C ILE A 57 11.86 1.09 -15.19
N ALA A 58 12.19 2.37 -15.35
CA ALA A 58 11.59 3.45 -14.58
C ALA A 58 10.05 3.49 -14.73
N LYS A 59 9.55 3.28 -15.95
CA LYS A 59 8.12 3.22 -16.23
C LYS A 59 7.45 2.09 -15.44
N ASN A 60 7.99 0.87 -15.50
CA ASN A 60 7.41 -0.28 -14.79
C ASN A 60 7.42 -0.07 -13.27
N ILE A 61 8.52 0.42 -12.71
CA ILE A 61 8.62 0.71 -11.28
C ILE A 61 7.55 1.74 -10.87
N ALA A 62 7.41 2.81 -11.65
CA ALA A 62 6.43 3.85 -11.36
C ALA A 62 4.98 3.36 -11.51
N ASP A 63 4.69 2.55 -12.54
CA ASP A 63 3.36 1.96 -12.74
C ASP A 63 2.98 1.03 -11.58
N LEU A 64 3.93 0.25 -11.04
CA LEU A 64 3.72 -0.60 -9.87
C LEU A 64 3.51 0.22 -8.59
N ALA A 65 4.25 1.32 -8.41
CA ALA A 65 4.07 2.22 -7.28
C ALA A 65 2.69 2.89 -7.31
N ASP A 66 2.24 3.31 -8.49
CA ASP A 66 0.90 3.88 -8.71
C ASP A 66 -0.20 2.85 -8.41
N GLN A 67 -0.04 1.61 -8.87
CA GLN A 67 -0.96 0.51 -8.56
C GLN A 67 -1.01 0.21 -7.06
N LYS A 68 0.14 0.23 -6.36
CA LYS A 68 0.19 0.03 -4.90
C LYS A 68 -0.58 1.13 -4.16
N LYS A 69 -0.43 2.39 -4.59
CA LYS A 69 -1.18 3.54 -4.05
C LYS A 69 -2.69 3.36 -4.27
N GLN A 70 -3.10 2.85 -5.44
CA GLN A 70 -4.51 2.59 -5.76
C GLN A 70 -5.09 1.35 -5.05
N GLY A 71 -4.32 0.28 -4.90
CA GLY A 71 -4.75 -0.97 -4.25
C GLY A 71 -5.08 -0.79 -2.76
N ASN A 72 -4.44 0.17 -2.09
CA ASN A 72 -4.79 0.57 -0.73
C ASN A 72 -6.23 1.11 -0.62
N SER A 73 -6.78 1.69 -1.69
CA SER A 73 -8.13 2.27 -1.70
C SER A 73 -9.25 1.24 -1.53
N TYR A 74 -9.08 0.02 -2.05
CA TYR A 74 -10.09 -1.05 -1.88
C TYR A 74 -10.03 -1.69 -0.49
N GLY A 75 -8.82 -1.88 0.06
CA GLY A 75 -8.63 -2.39 1.41
C GLY A 75 -9.15 -1.45 2.50
N GLU A 76 -8.89 -0.14 2.37
CA GLU A 76 -9.41 0.88 3.29
C GLU A 76 -10.94 0.92 3.30
N LYS A 77 -11.58 0.88 2.13
CA LYS A 77 -13.05 0.88 2.02
C LYS A 77 -13.69 -0.35 2.66
N ALA A 78 -13.06 -1.52 2.53
CA ALA A 78 -13.53 -2.74 3.17
C ALA A 78 -13.44 -2.66 4.70
N LEU A 79 -12.35 -2.08 5.23
CA LEU A 79 -12.17 -1.88 6.67
C LEU A 79 -13.21 -0.89 7.22
N GLU A 80 -13.45 0.20 6.50
CA GLU A 80 -14.45 1.21 6.87
C GLU A 80 -15.86 0.60 6.96
N CYS A 81 -16.25 -0.19 5.96
CA CYS A 81 -17.54 -0.89 5.96
C CYS A 81 -17.70 -1.82 7.17
N GLY A 82 -16.65 -2.59 7.50
CA GLY A 82 -16.62 -3.43 8.71
C GLY A 82 -16.80 -2.64 10.01
N THR A 83 -16.14 -1.48 10.15
CA THR A 83 -16.28 -0.66 11.36
C THR A 83 -17.68 -0.06 11.53
N GLN A 84 -18.37 0.27 10.43
CA GLN A 84 -19.74 0.81 10.48
C GLN A 84 -20.74 -0.25 10.94
N ILE A 85 -20.60 -1.48 10.46
CA ILE A 85 -21.46 -2.62 10.85
C ILE A 85 -21.31 -2.89 12.36
N LEU A 86 -20.09 -2.89 12.89
CA LEU A 86 -19.85 -3.08 14.32
C LEU A 86 -20.48 -1.97 15.19
N LYS A 87 -20.34 -0.71 14.78
CA LYS A 87 -20.98 0.43 15.47
C LYS A 87 -22.50 0.30 15.51
N LEU A 88 -23.11 -0.11 14.39
CA LEU A 88 -24.55 -0.35 14.31
C LEU A 88 -24.99 -1.52 15.20
N GLY A 89 -24.24 -2.63 15.21
CA GLY A 89 -24.49 -3.78 16.06
C GLY A 89 -24.48 -3.45 17.55
N ILE A 90 -23.47 -2.69 18.00
CA ILE A 90 -23.36 -2.23 19.40
C ILE A 90 -24.54 -1.32 19.78
N LYS A 91 -24.94 -0.40 18.90
CA LYS A 91 -26.07 0.52 19.13
C LYS A 91 -27.40 -0.23 19.22
N ALA A 92 -27.61 -1.21 18.33
CA ALA A 92 -28.80 -2.05 18.34
C ALA A 92 -28.86 -2.93 19.60
N GLY A 93 -27.76 -3.58 19.96
CA GLY A 93 -27.67 -4.42 21.17
C GLY A 93 -27.99 -3.64 22.46
N ARG A 94 -27.46 -2.42 22.60
CA ARG A 94 -27.78 -1.54 23.74
C ARG A 94 -29.29 -1.25 23.83
N ARG A 95 -29.92 -0.96 22.70
CA ARG A 95 -31.35 -0.62 22.65
C ARG A 95 -32.25 -1.81 22.97
N CYS A 96 -31.86 -3.01 22.55
CA CYS A 96 -32.55 -4.24 22.95
C CYS A 96 -32.45 -4.50 24.45
N ALA A 97 -31.27 -4.27 25.06
CA ALA A 97 -31.09 -4.43 26.50
C ALA A 97 -31.94 -3.43 27.32
N GLU A 98 -31.98 -2.17 26.90
CA GLU A 98 -32.83 -1.14 27.51
C GLU A 98 -34.32 -1.52 27.45
N PHE A 99 -34.79 -2.03 26.30
CA PHE A 99 -36.16 -2.51 26.15
C PHE A 99 -36.48 -3.68 27.08
N GLY A 100 -35.56 -4.65 27.20
CA GLY A 100 -35.72 -5.79 28.10
C GLY A 100 -35.84 -5.37 29.56
N LEU A 101 -34.98 -4.46 30.02
CA LEU A 101 -35.03 -3.92 31.39
C LEU A 101 -36.35 -3.18 31.64
N ASN A 102 -36.77 -2.32 30.70
CA ASN A 102 -38.01 -1.55 30.82
C ASN A 102 -39.26 -2.45 30.85
N ALA A 103 -39.25 -3.56 30.10
CA ALA A 103 -40.31 -4.56 30.14
C ALA A 103 -40.38 -5.30 31.49
N VAL A 104 -39.23 -5.66 32.06
CA VAL A 104 -39.14 -6.28 33.40
C VAL A 104 -39.65 -5.33 34.49
N ASP A 105 -39.28 -4.05 34.41
CA ASP A 105 -39.74 -3.04 35.38
C ASP A 105 -41.25 -2.82 35.30
N LYS A 106 -41.81 -2.72 34.08
CA LYS A 106 -43.27 -2.64 33.90
C LYS A 106 -43.99 -3.89 34.42
N ALA A 107 -43.43 -5.08 34.20
CA ALA A 107 -44.00 -6.33 34.71
C ALA A 107 -43.99 -6.37 36.25
N LYS A 108 -42.91 -5.91 36.91
CA LYS A 108 -42.84 -5.80 38.37
C LYS A 108 -43.89 -4.84 38.95
N ILE A 109 -44.10 -3.69 38.29
CA ILE A 109 -45.10 -2.71 38.71
C ILE A 109 -46.51 -3.31 38.58
N TRP A 110 -46.78 -4.01 37.48
CA TRP A 110 -48.06 -4.68 37.26
C TRP A 110 -48.33 -5.76 38.31
N PHE A 111 -47.34 -6.60 38.62
CA PHE A 111 -47.47 -7.67 39.62
C PHE A 111 -47.68 -7.17 41.05
N LYS A 112 -47.15 -5.99 41.40
CA LYS A 112 -47.39 -5.34 42.71
C LYS A 112 -48.80 -4.75 42.86
N LYS A 113 -49.53 -4.62 41.76
CA LYS A 113 -50.87 -4.00 41.71
C LYS A 113 -51.99 -5.03 41.64
N LEU A 114 -51.62 -6.31 41.60
CA LEU A 114 -52.49 -7.49 41.71
C LEU A 114 -52.57 -7.90 43.19
#